data_AF-A0A815RMV0-F1
#
_entry.id   AF-A0A815RMV0-F1
#
_cell.length_a   1.000
_cell.length_b   1.000
_cell.length_c   1.000
_cell.angle_alpha   90.00
_cell.angle_beta   90.00
_cell.angle_gamma   90.00
#
_symmetry.space_group_name_H-M   'P 1'
#
loop_
_entity.id
_entity.type
_entity.pdbx_description
1 polymer ?
#
loop_
_entity_poly.entity_id
_entity_poly.type
_entity_poly.pdbx_seq_one_letter_code
_entity_poly.pdbx_strand_id
1 'polypeptide(L)'
;MSTFKSNRDTPIWAANKEENYFRERDIQLINQRGPTCVSTCLAMLTGKRPEDFQGNINTQDPVTWSAALHPYGMKLAYCPHDARKLKFYIDELIALDDLFGLSFYTTNDPEQILNDPDSTGFVTQSHFILLHRDKIYDSAGFGCGLARDHYCLEHHTKRIFRVLPVEHNRGL
;
A
#
# COMPACT_ATOMS: atom_id res chain seq x y z
N MET A 1 -15.41 0.36 -40.31
CA MET A 1 -14.29 0.70 -39.41
C MET A 1 -14.76 0.46 -37.98
N SER A 2 -14.15 -0.48 -37.27
CA SER A 2 -14.43 -0.70 -35.85
C SER A 2 -13.89 0.47 -35.04
N THR A 3 -14.76 1.23 -34.38
CA THR A 3 -14.36 2.26 -33.41
C THR A 3 -13.70 1.57 -32.22
N PHE A 4 -12.37 1.61 -32.18
CA PHE A 4 -11.61 1.25 -30.99
C PHE A 4 -12.08 2.10 -29.80
N LYS A 5 -12.69 1.47 -28.81
CA LYS A 5 -13.09 2.12 -27.57
C LYS A 5 -11.98 1.90 -26.56
N SER A 6 -11.23 2.96 -26.27
CA SER A 6 -10.22 2.93 -25.20
C SER A 6 -10.90 2.53 -23.89
N ASN A 7 -10.36 1.52 -23.21
CA ASN A 7 -10.77 1.17 -21.86
C ASN A 7 -10.16 2.23 -20.94
N ARG A 8 -10.99 3.17 -20.46
CA ARG A 8 -10.53 4.33 -19.69
C ARG A 8 -10.26 4.01 -18.22
N ASP A 9 -10.85 2.92 -17.72
CA ASP A 9 -10.74 2.50 -16.33
C ASP A 9 -10.36 1.01 -16.26
N THR A 10 -9.13 0.75 -15.82
CA THR A 10 -8.67 -0.60 -15.47
C THR A 10 -8.99 -0.83 -13.99
N PRO A 11 -9.77 -1.88 -13.63
CA PRO A 11 -9.99 -2.23 -12.24
C PRO A 11 -8.68 -2.45 -11.49
N ILE A 12 -8.61 -2.00 -10.24
CA ILE A 12 -7.48 -2.23 -9.31
C ILE A 12 -7.24 -3.73 -9.13
N TRP A 13 -8.29 -4.54 -9.22
CA TRP A 13 -8.19 -6.00 -9.18
C TRP A 13 -9.14 -6.66 -10.15
N ALA A 14 -8.59 -7.37 -11.14
CA ALA A 14 -9.37 -8.04 -12.19
C ALA A 14 -10.00 -9.39 -11.76
N ALA A 15 -9.69 -9.90 -10.56
CA ALA A 15 -10.21 -11.20 -10.10
C ALA A 15 -11.59 -11.07 -9.44
N ASN A 16 -12.28 -12.21 -9.28
CA ASN A 16 -13.58 -12.30 -8.62
C ASN A 16 -13.60 -11.50 -7.31
N LYS A 17 -14.59 -10.60 -7.18
CA LYS A 17 -14.79 -9.77 -5.98
C LYS A 17 -15.09 -10.58 -4.71
N GLU A 18 -15.34 -11.89 -4.84
CA GLU A 18 -15.69 -12.77 -3.73
C GLU A 18 -14.48 -13.43 -3.04
N GLU A 19 -13.26 -13.25 -3.56
CA GLU A 19 -12.07 -13.75 -2.89
C GLU A 19 -11.50 -12.70 -1.97
N ASN A 20 -11.52 -12.94 -0.66
CA ASN A 20 -10.83 -12.15 0.35
C ASN A 20 -9.86 -13.08 1.09
N TYR A 21 -8.61 -12.65 1.30
CA TYR A 21 -7.58 -13.56 1.83
C TYR A 21 -7.26 -13.30 3.30
N PHE A 22 -7.29 -12.04 3.73
CA PHE A 22 -6.96 -11.64 5.10
C PHE A 22 -8.04 -10.76 5.72
N ARG A 23 -9.28 -10.92 5.28
CA ARG A 23 -10.46 -10.20 5.79
C ARG A 23 -10.61 -10.29 7.31
N GLU A 24 -10.45 -11.48 7.88
CA GLU A 24 -10.63 -11.76 9.31
C GLU A 24 -9.37 -11.50 10.15
N ARG A 25 -8.31 -10.95 9.54
CA ARG A 25 -7.06 -10.69 10.25
C ARG A 25 -7.25 -9.57 11.26
N ASP A 26 -6.86 -9.78 12.51
CA ASP A 26 -6.77 -8.71 13.49
C ASP A 26 -5.46 -7.93 13.30
N ILE A 27 -5.56 -6.61 13.22
CA ILE A 27 -4.41 -5.72 13.01
C ILE A 27 -4.30 -4.80 14.22
N GLN A 28 -3.18 -4.91 14.92
CA GLN A 28 -2.85 -4.00 16.01
C GLN A 28 -2.07 -2.82 15.46
N LEU A 29 -2.55 -1.61 15.74
CA LEU A 29 -1.84 -0.39 15.37
C LEU A 29 -0.52 -0.29 16.14
N ILE A 30 0.57 -0.06 15.41
CA ILE A 30 1.88 0.25 15.97
C ILE A 30 2.29 1.64 15.46
N ASN A 31 2.62 2.55 16.37
CA ASN A 31 3.15 3.86 15.99
C ASN A 31 4.62 3.74 15.58
N GLN A 32 4.97 4.33 14.43
CA GLN A 32 6.33 4.34 13.93
C GLN A 32 7.21 5.31 14.73
N ARG A 33 8.53 5.10 14.66
CA ARG A 33 9.53 6.01 15.24
C ARG A 33 10.50 6.43 14.15
N GLY A 34 10.47 7.71 13.76
CA GLY A 34 11.27 8.20 12.63
C GLY A 34 10.76 7.68 11.28
N PRO A 35 11.61 7.58 10.23
CA PRO A 35 11.21 7.21 8.88
C PRO A 35 11.06 5.69 8.69
N THR A 36 10.26 5.04 9.53
CA THR A 36 10.13 3.57 9.60
C THR A 36 8.75 3.05 9.18
N CYS A 37 8.00 3.80 8.37
CA CYS A 37 6.62 3.45 8.00
C CYS A 37 6.51 2.04 7.38
N VAL A 38 7.42 1.68 6.47
CA VAL A 38 7.43 0.37 5.82
C VAL A 38 7.62 -0.76 6.83
N SER A 39 8.71 -0.74 7.60
CA SER A 39 8.98 -1.80 8.59
C SER A 39 7.90 -1.87 9.67
N THR A 40 7.32 -0.75 10.06
CA THR A 40 6.21 -0.70 11.02
C THR A 40 4.95 -1.34 10.43
N CYS A 41 4.63 -1.10 9.16
CA CYS A 41 3.51 -1.77 8.50
C CYS A 41 3.75 -3.27 8.30
N LEU A 42 4.97 -3.71 7.96
CA LEU A 42 5.28 -5.15 7.87
C LEU A 42 5.15 -5.83 9.24
N ALA A 43 5.55 -5.14 10.31
CA ALA A 43 5.32 -5.59 11.68
C ALA A 43 3.83 -5.72 12.01
N MET A 44 3.00 -4.73 11.65
CA MET A 44 1.54 -4.81 11.80
C MET A 44 0.95 -5.97 10.99
N LEU A 45 1.40 -6.18 9.75
CA LEU A 45 0.96 -7.30 8.92
C LEU A 45 1.28 -8.64 9.58
N THR A 46 2.46 -8.78 10.19
CA THR A 46 2.97 -10.08 10.67
C THR A 46 2.74 -10.35 12.16
N GLY A 47 2.31 -9.34 12.93
CA GLY A 47 2.24 -9.41 14.39
C GLY A 47 3.64 -9.48 15.04
N LYS A 48 4.65 -8.91 14.37
CA LYS A 48 6.05 -8.87 14.83
C LYS A 48 6.44 -7.47 15.25
N ARG A 49 7.72 -7.30 15.64
CA ARG A 49 8.24 -5.99 16.03
C ARG A 49 8.84 -5.29 14.80
N PRO A 50 8.73 -3.96 14.67
CA PRO A 50 9.33 -3.22 13.56
C PRO A 50 10.82 -3.48 13.38
N GLU A 51 11.55 -3.68 14.49
CA GLU A 51 13.00 -3.94 14.51
C GLU A 51 13.37 -5.24 13.80
N ASP A 52 12.46 -6.20 13.70
CA ASP A 52 12.71 -7.47 13.01
C ASP A 52 12.84 -7.25 11.48
N PHE A 53 12.33 -6.12 10.96
CA PHE A 53 12.41 -5.73 9.54
C PHE A 53 13.41 -4.60 9.27
N GLN A 54 13.71 -3.76 10.25
CA GLN A 54 14.62 -2.63 10.07
C GLN A 54 16.04 -3.10 9.77
N GLY A 55 16.66 -2.53 8.73
CA GLY A 55 17.99 -2.94 8.26
C GLY A 55 18.01 -4.23 7.42
N ASN A 56 16.92 -5.00 7.43
CA ASN A 56 16.81 -6.27 6.67
C ASN A 56 16.04 -6.11 5.35
N ILE A 57 15.38 -4.97 5.14
CA ILE A 57 14.65 -4.65 3.91
C ILE A 57 15.19 -3.37 3.28
N ASN A 58 15.09 -3.27 1.96
CA ASN A 58 15.30 -2.01 1.27
C ASN A 58 13.97 -1.24 1.24
N THR A 59 13.89 -0.10 1.92
CA THR A 59 12.66 0.70 2.09
C THR A 59 12.15 1.36 0.81
N GLN A 60 12.82 1.19 -0.33
CA GLN A 60 12.34 1.62 -1.65
C GLN A 60 11.97 0.45 -2.58
N ASP A 61 12.40 -0.78 -2.25
CA ASP A 61 12.20 -1.98 -3.07
C ASP A 61 11.10 -2.90 -2.49
N PRO A 62 9.89 -2.91 -3.09
CA PRO A 62 8.79 -3.73 -2.63
C PRO A 62 9.02 -5.24 -2.79
N VAL A 63 9.99 -5.69 -3.60
CA VAL A 63 10.34 -7.12 -3.68
C VAL A 63 10.93 -7.58 -2.35
N THR A 64 11.81 -6.79 -1.73
CA THR A 64 12.35 -7.12 -0.41
C THR A 64 11.28 -7.13 0.68
N TRP A 65 10.23 -6.29 0.56
CA TRP A 65 9.11 -6.29 1.50
C TRP A 65 8.28 -7.56 1.34
N SER A 66 7.97 -7.94 0.10
CA SER A 66 7.23 -9.18 -0.22
C SER A 66 7.99 -10.41 0.30
N ALA A 67 9.29 -10.50 0.02
CA ALA A 67 10.14 -11.60 0.50
C ALA A 67 10.17 -11.69 2.03
N ALA A 68 10.19 -10.55 2.74
CA ALA A 68 10.15 -10.53 4.20
C ALA A 68 8.81 -11.03 4.78
N LEU A 69 7.73 -11.02 3.99
CA LEU A 69 6.42 -11.54 4.38
C LEU A 69 6.26 -13.05 4.13
N HIS A 70 7.09 -13.66 3.26
CA HIS A 70 6.97 -15.07 2.90
C HIS A 70 6.99 -16.04 4.09
N PRO A 71 7.89 -15.90 5.09
CA PRO A 71 7.89 -16.78 6.27
C PRO A 71 6.59 -16.74 7.08
N TYR A 72 5.74 -15.73 6.83
CA TYR A 72 4.46 -15.51 7.49
C TYR A 72 3.26 -15.86 6.60
N GLY A 73 3.51 -16.59 5.50
CA GLY A 73 2.45 -17.05 4.58
C GLY A 73 1.84 -15.94 3.72
N MET A 74 2.49 -14.77 3.64
CA MET A 74 2.01 -13.59 2.94
C MET A 74 2.98 -13.17 1.83
N LYS A 75 2.46 -12.48 0.82
CA LYS A 75 3.25 -11.73 -0.17
C LYS A 75 2.48 -10.52 -0.69
N LEU A 76 3.18 -9.60 -1.33
CA LEU A 76 2.58 -8.41 -1.94
C LEU A 76 2.30 -8.67 -3.41
N ALA A 77 1.12 -8.28 -3.89
CA ALA A 77 0.81 -8.25 -5.31
C ALA A 77 0.48 -6.83 -5.75
N TYR A 78 1.20 -6.33 -6.75
CA TYR A 78 0.98 -5.01 -7.30
C TYR A 78 -0.43 -4.88 -7.90
N CYS A 79 -1.11 -3.80 -7.55
CA CYS A 79 -2.37 -3.39 -8.16
C CYS A 79 -2.11 -2.30 -9.20
N PRO A 80 -2.63 -2.44 -10.44
CA PRO A 80 -2.54 -1.40 -11.44
C PRO A 80 -3.17 -0.10 -10.92
N HIS A 81 -2.41 0.97 -11.01
CA HIS A 81 -2.82 2.34 -10.73
C HIS A 81 -1.94 3.28 -11.56
N ASP A 82 -2.33 4.54 -11.61
CA ASP A 82 -1.58 5.63 -12.23
C ASP A 82 -1.35 6.73 -11.18
N ALA A 83 -0.94 7.92 -11.61
CA ALA A 83 -0.62 9.01 -10.70
C ALA A 83 -1.83 9.61 -9.96
N ARG A 84 -3.07 9.15 -10.17
CA ARG A 84 -4.25 9.69 -9.48
C ARG A 84 -4.12 9.66 -7.96
N LYS A 85 -4.83 10.60 -7.33
CA LYS A 85 -4.99 10.65 -5.88
C LYS A 85 -5.70 9.40 -5.34
N LEU A 86 -5.41 9.02 -4.09
CA LEU A 86 -5.99 7.83 -3.46
C LEU A 86 -7.52 7.85 -3.43
N LYS A 87 -8.16 9.02 -3.35
CA LYS A 87 -9.64 9.13 -3.39
C LYS A 87 -10.30 8.51 -4.62
N PHE A 88 -9.59 8.41 -5.76
CA PHE A 88 -10.13 7.79 -6.96
C PHE A 88 -10.09 6.26 -6.93
N TYR A 89 -9.40 5.69 -5.94
CA TYR A 89 -9.24 4.25 -5.75
C TYR A 89 -9.98 3.71 -4.52
N ILE A 90 -10.27 4.59 -3.55
CA ILE A 90 -10.65 4.15 -2.20
C ILE A 90 -11.96 3.36 -2.18
N ASP A 91 -12.97 3.73 -2.96
CA ASP A 91 -14.25 3.02 -2.97
C ASP A 91 -14.12 1.61 -3.55
N GLU A 92 -13.29 1.43 -4.59
CA GLU A 92 -13.00 0.10 -5.15
C GLU A 92 -12.20 -0.75 -4.15
N LEU A 93 -11.19 -0.18 -3.50
CA LEU A 93 -10.39 -0.86 -2.49
C LEU A 93 -11.24 -1.33 -1.29
N ILE A 94 -12.12 -0.47 -0.78
CA ILE A 94 -13.06 -0.81 0.31
C ILE A 94 -14.03 -1.90 -0.16
N ALA A 95 -14.52 -1.82 -1.40
CA ALA A 95 -15.45 -2.82 -1.95
C ALA A 95 -14.81 -4.21 -2.12
N LEU A 96 -13.48 -4.31 -2.20
CA LEU A 96 -12.76 -5.58 -2.17
C LEU A 96 -12.68 -6.19 -0.77
N ASP A 97 -13.00 -5.42 0.30
CA ASP A 97 -13.15 -5.86 1.70
C ASP A 97 -11.99 -6.75 2.20
N ASP A 98 -10.76 -6.39 1.87
CA ASP A 98 -9.56 -7.19 2.15
C ASP A 98 -8.39 -6.32 2.68
N LEU A 99 -7.19 -6.88 2.70
CA LEU A 99 -5.98 -6.24 3.21
C LEU A 99 -5.06 -5.71 2.09
N PHE A 100 -4.69 -4.43 2.21
CA PHE A 100 -3.87 -3.71 1.25
C PHE A 100 -2.75 -2.93 1.94
N GLY A 101 -1.62 -2.83 1.27
CA GLY A 101 -0.58 -1.85 1.55
C GLY A 101 -0.68 -0.69 0.57
N LEU A 102 -0.82 0.54 1.08
CA LEU A 102 -0.94 1.74 0.26
C LEU A 102 0.25 2.66 0.51
N SER A 103 0.83 3.18 -0.57
CA SER A 103 1.85 4.23 -0.51
C SER A 103 1.39 5.46 -1.28
N PHE A 104 1.67 6.63 -0.74
CA PHE A 104 1.37 7.92 -1.33
C PHE A 104 2.49 8.92 -1.09
N TYR A 105 2.60 9.93 -1.95
CA TYR A 105 3.52 11.04 -1.76
C TYR A 105 2.97 11.99 -0.68
N THR A 106 3.79 12.37 0.29
CA THR A 106 3.37 13.23 1.40
C THR A 106 3.31 14.71 1.03
N THR A 107 3.96 15.10 -0.07
CA THR A 107 3.79 16.41 -0.68
C THR A 107 2.57 16.42 -1.62
N ASN A 108 1.94 17.58 -1.76
CA ASN A 108 0.90 17.85 -2.77
C ASN A 108 1.43 18.66 -3.95
N ASP A 109 2.71 19.01 -3.93
CA ASP A 109 3.40 19.73 -4.99
C ASP A 109 3.81 18.77 -6.12
N PRO A 110 3.21 18.87 -7.33
CA PRO A 110 3.55 18.00 -8.44
C PRO A 110 5.01 18.13 -8.89
N GLU A 111 5.62 19.31 -8.76
CA GLU A 111 7.01 19.51 -9.16
C GLU A 111 7.93 18.65 -8.30
N GLN A 112 7.72 18.62 -6.99
CA GLN A 112 8.49 17.76 -6.08
C GLN A 112 8.33 16.26 -6.37
N ILE A 113 7.15 15.83 -6.85
CA ILE A 113 6.89 14.43 -7.20
C ILE A 113 7.60 14.05 -8.51
N LEU A 114 7.70 14.99 -9.45
CA LEU A 114 8.20 14.78 -10.81
C LEU A 114 9.66 15.20 -11.00
N ASN A 115 10.31 15.73 -9.97
CA ASN A 115 11.72 16.11 -10.00
C ASN A 115 12.64 14.91 -10.22
N ASP A 116 13.81 15.20 -10.79
CA ASP A 116 14.92 14.25 -10.81
C ASP A 116 15.37 13.92 -9.37
N PRO A 117 15.85 12.71 -9.11
CA PRO A 117 16.41 12.36 -7.82
C PRO A 117 17.65 13.21 -7.50
N ASP A 118 17.83 13.54 -6.23
CA ASP A 118 19.04 14.18 -5.74
C ASP A 118 20.25 13.23 -5.76
N SER A 119 21.41 13.70 -5.27
CA SER A 119 22.64 12.91 -5.23
C SER A 119 22.55 11.63 -4.37
N THR A 120 21.51 11.49 -3.54
CA THR A 120 21.24 10.30 -2.73
C THR A 120 20.22 9.36 -3.38
N GLY A 121 19.69 9.70 -4.55
CA GLY A 121 18.62 8.96 -5.21
C GLY A 121 17.21 9.32 -4.70
N PHE A 122 17.11 10.32 -3.82
CA PHE A 122 15.84 10.72 -3.21
C PHE A 122 15.12 11.74 -4.09
N VAL A 123 13.82 11.53 -4.33
CA VAL A 123 12.97 12.47 -5.08
C VAL A 123 12.14 13.31 -4.12
N THR A 124 11.22 12.66 -3.41
CA THR A 124 10.37 13.31 -2.41
C THR A 124 9.88 12.30 -1.38
N GLN A 125 9.34 12.81 -0.26
CA GLN A 125 8.89 12.01 0.85
C GLN A 125 7.58 11.27 0.49
N SER A 126 7.55 9.99 0.80
CA SER A 126 6.36 9.14 0.69
C SER A 126 6.06 8.46 2.01
N HIS A 127 4.82 8.05 2.19
CA HIS A 127 4.37 7.29 3.35
C HIS A 127 3.81 5.93 2.91
N PHE A 128 3.76 4.98 3.84
CA PHE A 128 3.20 3.65 3.65
C PHE A 128 2.27 3.32 4.82
N ILE A 129 1.05 2.89 4.49
CA ILE A 129 -0.04 2.60 5.43
C ILE A 129 -0.71 1.28 5.06
N LEU A 130 -1.49 0.74 5.99
CA LEU A 130 -2.37 -0.40 5.69
C LEU A 130 -3.81 0.09 5.54
N LEU A 131 -4.50 -0.47 4.55
CA LEU A 131 -5.96 -0.44 4.47
C LEU A 131 -6.45 -1.86 4.73
N HIS A 132 -7.35 -2.01 5.68
CA HIS A 132 -8.01 -3.28 5.97
C HIS A 132 -9.49 -3.04 6.03
N ARG A 133 -10.21 -3.64 5.08
CA ARG A 133 -11.66 -3.46 4.91
C ARG A 133 -11.98 -1.99 4.66
N ASP A 134 -12.60 -1.31 5.64
CA ASP A 134 -12.97 0.10 5.60
C ASP A 134 -12.10 1.00 6.48
N LYS A 135 -11.00 0.47 7.05
CA LYS A 135 -10.14 1.20 7.99
C LYS A 135 -8.71 1.35 7.50
N ILE A 136 -8.16 2.54 7.69
CA ILE A 136 -6.73 2.81 7.52
C ILE A 136 -6.03 2.69 8.87
N TYR A 137 -4.87 2.04 8.86
CA TYR A 137 -3.92 1.99 9.97
C TYR A 137 -2.69 2.80 9.57
N ASP A 138 -2.60 4.00 10.13
CA ASP A 138 -1.50 4.94 9.86
C ASP A 138 -0.58 5.03 11.08
N SER A 139 0.62 4.49 10.91
CA SER A 139 1.64 4.44 11.94
C SER A 139 2.30 5.80 12.24
N ALA A 140 2.08 6.84 11.44
CA ALA A 140 2.65 8.18 11.64
C ALA A 140 1.91 9.02 12.71
N GLY A 141 1.10 8.40 13.56
CA GLY A 141 0.39 9.05 14.67
C GLY A 141 -1.05 9.47 14.36
N PHE A 142 -1.56 9.15 13.16
CA PHE A 142 -2.96 9.40 12.79
C PHE A 142 -3.91 8.29 13.25
N GLY A 143 -3.39 7.15 13.70
CA GLY A 143 -4.18 6.14 14.38
C GLY A 143 -4.83 5.13 13.42
N CYS A 144 -5.94 4.55 13.89
CA CYS A 144 -6.81 3.70 13.10
C CYS A 144 -8.17 4.38 12.96
N GLY A 145 -8.67 4.53 11.73
CA GLY A 145 -9.90 5.26 11.45
C GLY A 145 -10.53 4.88 10.12
N LEU A 146 -11.74 5.39 9.86
CA LEU A 146 -12.43 5.15 8.60
C LEU A 146 -11.59 5.65 7.42
N ALA A 147 -11.43 4.79 6.42
CA ALA A 147 -10.59 5.07 5.27
C ALA A 147 -11.08 6.30 4.47
N ARG A 148 -12.40 6.55 4.46
CA ARG A 148 -13.02 7.69 3.78
C ARG A 148 -12.75 9.05 4.44
N ASP A 149 -12.31 9.05 5.70
CA ASP A 149 -12.05 10.27 6.46
C ASP A 149 -10.55 10.60 6.54
N HIS A 150 -9.70 9.75 5.97
CA HIS A 150 -8.25 9.85 6.11
C HIS A 150 -7.67 10.92 5.17
N TYR A 151 -6.72 11.74 5.66
CA TYR A 151 -6.11 12.83 4.89
C TYR A 151 -5.39 12.34 3.62
N CYS A 152 -4.87 11.10 3.63
CA CYS A 152 -4.11 10.52 2.51
C CYS A 152 -4.92 10.49 1.20
N LEU A 153 -6.26 10.56 1.27
CA LEU A 153 -7.14 10.56 0.10
C LEU A 153 -6.84 11.72 -0.87
N GLU A 154 -6.32 12.84 -0.36
CA GLU A 154 -5.95 13.98 -1.18
C GLU A 154 -4.53 13.92 -1.75
N HIS A 155 -3.77 12.86 -1.45
CA HIS A 155 -2.40 12.69 -1.91
C HIS A 155 -2.31 11.78 -3.14
N HIS A 156 -1.32 12.05 -4.00
CA HIS A 156 -1.03 11.24 -5.19
C HIS A 156 -0.53 9.86 -4.79
N THR A 157 -1.10 8.83 -5.41
CA THR A 157 -0.76 7.43 -5.14
C THR A 157 0.62 7.11 -5.68
N LYS A 158 1.45 6.44 -4.88
CA LYS A 158 2.78 5.95 -5.27
C LYS A 158 2.76 4.46 -5.58
N ARG A 159 2.15 3.65 -4.70
CA ARG A 159 2.03 2.19 -4.85
C ARG A 159 0.76 1.67 -4.19
N ILE A 160 0.13 0.68 -4.81
CA ILE A 160 -0.96 -0.10 -4.20
C ILE A 160 -0.58 -1.57 -4.28
N PHE A 161 -0.61 -2.25 -3.14
CA PHE A 161 -0.42 -3.69 -3.04
C PHE A 161 -1.63 -4.33 -2.39
N ARG A 162 -2.10 -5.44 -2.96
CA ARG A 162 -2.95 -6.39 -2.25
C ARG A 162 -2.07 -7.38 -1.51
N VAL A 163 -2.40 -7.70 -0.27
CA VAL A 163 -1.69 -8.73 0.51
C VAL A 163 -2.34 -10.08 0.20
N LEU A 164 -1.54 -11.04 -0.25
CA LEU A 164 -2.01 -12.35 -0.72
C LEU A 164 -1.32 -13.51 0.01
N PRO A 165 -1.93 -14.70 0.01
CA PRO A 165 -1.26 -15.92 0.43
C PRO A 165 -0.01 -16.16 -0.42
N VAL A 166 1.06 -16.67 0.18
CA VAL A 166 2.33 -16.92 -0.53
C VAL A 166 2.17 -17.85 -1.75
N GLU A 167 1.22 -18.78 -1.69
CA GLU A 167 0.91 -19.72 -2.78
C GLU A 167 0.05 -19.14 -3.92
N HIS A 168 -0.45 -17.91 -3.77
CA HIS A 168 -1.30 -17.30 -4.79
C HIS A 168 -0.52 -17.05 -6.10
N ASN A 169 -1.13 -17.26 -7.27
CA ASN A 169 -0.40 -17.16 -8.56
C ASN A 169 0.16 -15.76 -8.88
N ARG A 170 -0.55 -14.69 -8.46
CA ARG A 170 -0.05 -13.30 -8.53
C ARG A 170 0.79 -12.99 -7.30
N GLY A 171 1.86 -12.22 -7.47
CA GLY A 171 2.67 -11.69 -6.38
C GLY A 171 4.03 -11.23 -6.88
N LEU A 172 4.74 -10.50 -6.02
CA LEU A 172 6.17 -10.20 -6.12
C LEU A 172 6.98 -11.27 -5.38
#